data_AF-A0A8D9B696-F1
#
_entry.id   AF-A0A8D9B696-F1
#
_cell.length_a   1.000
_cell.length_b   1.000
_cell.length_c   1.000
_cell.angle_alpha   90.00
_cell.angle_beta   90.00
_cell.angle_gamma   90.00
#
_symmetry.space_group_name_H-M   'P 1'
#
loop_
_entity.id
_entity.type
_entity.pdbx_description
1 polymer ?
#
loop_
_entity_poly.entity_id
_entity_poly.type
_entity_poly.pdbx_seq_one_letter_code
_entity_poly.pdbx_strand_id
1 'polypeptide(L)'
;MLYNIMPSFIQEKVDIMKSEMVEDDIVDNWFLMQYQWPVVTILVFYLAFVLKIGPDLMRDRKAMSLKYVMLAYNLFQTLFNAYIVSFIFIPGSFSYLYTHSCVPLPRQHNPLWMRIFFVLRKKHSHVSFLHLYHHTAMVYMCWGYLRYFKGEQGVFQGVLNAVVHVVMYSYYFLAA
;
A
#
# COMPACT_ATOMS: atom_id res chain seq x y z
N MET A 1 -35.02 -2.26 -1.49
CA MET A 1 -36.05 -2.20 -2.55
C MET A 1 -35.47 -1.78 -3.93
N LEU A 2 -34.19 -2.08 -4.23
CA LEU A 2 -33.55 -1.83 -5.54
C LEU A 2 -33.12 -3.14 -6.26
N TYR A 3 -33.45 -4.30 -5.68
CA TYR A 3 -32.89 -5.59 -6.07
C TYR A 3 -33.51 -6.20 -7.35
N ASN A 4 -34.67 -5.70 -7.79
CA ASN A 4 -35.48 -6.31 -8.86
C ASN A 4 -35.35 -5.63 -10.24
N ILE A 5 -34.42 -4.69 -10.42
CA ILE A 5 -34.24 -3.95 -11.70
C ILE A 5 -32.92 -4.31 -12.40
N MET A 6 -31.99 -5.01 -11.71
CA MET A 6 -30.73 -5.40 -12.33
C MET A 6 -30.91 -6.59 -13.30
N PRO A 7 -30.35 -6.52 -14.51
CA PRO A 7 -30.24 -7.66 -15.41
C PRO A 7 -29.57 -8.85 -14.70
N SER A 8 -29.98 -10.07 -15.01
CA SER A 8 -29.43 -11.31 -14.41
C SER A 8 -27.91 -11.40 -14.48
N PHE A 9 -27.31 -10.92 -15.58
CA PHE A 9 -25.86 -10.82 -15.74
C PHE A 9 -25.19 -9.91 -14.69
N ILE A 10 -25.83 -8.80 -14.32
CA ILE A 10 -25.30 -7.91 -13.28
C ILE A 10 -25.49 -8.55 -11.90
N GLN A 11 -26.61 -9.22 -11.65
CA GLN A 11 -26.78 -9.97 -10.40
C GLN A 11 -25.72 -11.05 -10.22
N GLU A 12 -25.42 -11.82 -11.27
CA GLU A 12 -24.34 -12.83 -11.24
C GLU A 12 -22.99 -12.19 -10.88
N LYS A 13 -22.63 -11.06 -11.51
CA LYS A 13 -21.38 -10.35 -11.19
C LYS A 13 -21.38 -9.77 -9.78
N VAL A 14 -22.52 -9.27 -9.31
CA VAL A 14 -22.69 -8.74 -7.96
C VAL A 14 -22.59 -9.86 -6.92
N ASP A 15 -23.17 -11.02 -7.19
CA ASP A 15 -23.12 -12.17 -6.30
C ASP A 15 -21.72 -12.79 -6.26
N ILE A 16 -21.01 -12.85 -7.39
CA ILE A 16 -19.58 -13.21 -7.43
C ILE A 16 -18.77 -12.22 -6.58
N MET A 17 -18.96 -10.90 -6.78
CA MET A 17 -18.25 -9.88 -6.02
C MET A 17 -18.55 -9.97 -4.52
N LYS A 18 -19.81 -10.22 -4.13
CA LYS A 18 -20.20 -10.43 -2.73
C LYS A 18 -19.62 -11.72 -2.15
N SER A 19 -19.46 -12.77 -2.95
CA SER A 19 -18.83 -14.01 -2.51
C SER A 19 -17.32 -13.86 -2.28
N GLU A 20 -16.68 -12.93 -3.00
CA GLU A 20 -15.26 -12.59 -2.83
C GLU A 20 -15.03 -11.61 -1.67
N MET A 21 -15.98 -10.70 -1.42
CA MET A 21 -15.97 -9.78 -0.28
C MET A 21 -16.26 -10.51 1.02
N VAL A 22 -15.21 -10.89 1.74
CA VAL A 22 -15.37 -11.55 3.04
C VAL A 22 -14.90 -10.63 4.16
N GLU A 23 -15.82 -10.28 5.05
CA GLU A 23 -15.49 -9.67 6.34
C GLU A 23 -14.70 -10.69 7.18
N ASP A 24 -13.52 -10.27 7.61
CA ASP A 24 -12.60 -11.11 8.38
C ASP A 24 -12.31 -10.42 9.71
N ASP A 25 -12.79 -11.04 10.78
CA ASP A 25 -12.66 -10.55 12.15
C ASP A 25 -11.19 -10.33 12.54
N ILE A 26 -10.25 -11.06 11.94
CA ILE A 26 -8.83 -10.89 12.25
C ILE A 26 -8.30 -9.56 11.69
N VAL A 27 -8.70 -9.21 10.46
CA VAL A 27 -8.31 -7.96 9.81
C VAL A 27 -9.00 -6.77 10.49
N ASP A 28 -10.23 -6.93 10.98
CA ASP A 28 -10.94 -5.89 11.74
C ASP A 28 -10.22 -5.46 13.02
N ASN A 29 -9.56 -6.39 13.67
CA ASN A 29 -8.81 -6.12 14.90
C ASN A 29 -7.46 -5.44 14.64
N TRP A 30 -7.04 -5.28 13.38
CA TRP A 30 -5.79 -4.60 13.06
C TRP A 30 -5.92 -3.09 13.24
N PHE A 31 -4.80 -2.48 13.64
CA PHE A 31 -4.68 -1.03 13.76
C PHE A 31 -5.05 -0.35 12.42
N LEU A 32 -6.02 0.59 12.47
CA LEU A 32 -6.58 1.34 11.32
C LEU A 32 -7.44 0.55 10.32
N MET A 33 -7.73 -0.73 10.56
CA MET A 33 -8.52 -1.56 9.64
C MET A 33 -10.00 -1.67 10.01
N GLN A 34 -10.36 -1.44 11.28
CA GLN A 34 -11.73 -1.56 11.80
C GLN A 34 -12.74 -0.64 11.07
N TYR A 35 -12.32 0.57 10.71
CA TYR A 35 -13.16 1.54 10.01
C TYR A 35 -12.37 2.21 8.89
N GLN A 36 -13.06 2.59 7.81
CA GLN A 36 -12.47 3.38 6.72
C GLN A 36 -12.12 4.82 7.13
N TRP A 37 -12.85 5.36 8.12
CA TRP A 37 -12.75 6.76 8.54
C TRP A 37 -11.37 7.18 9.07
N PRO A 38 -10.66 6.39 9.91
CA PRO A 38 -9.28 6.67 10.29
C PRO A 38 -8.35 6.91 9.10
N VAL A 39 -8.39 6.04 8.08
CA VAL A 39 -7.51 6.15 6.89
C VAL A 39 -7.89 7.35 6.05
N VAL A 40 -9.17 7.57 5.80
CA VAL A 40 -9.66 8.75 5.07
C VAL A 40 -9.25 10.04 5.78
N THR A 41 -9.37 10.08 7.11
CA THR A 41 -9.00 11.24 7.93
C THR A 41 -7.51 11.55 7.79
N ILE A 42 -6.65 10.53 7.91
CA ILE A 42 -5.20 10.68 7.71
C ILE A 42 -4.89 11.19 6.30
N LEU A 43 -5.53 10.65 5.26
CA LEU A 43 -5.32 11.06 3.88
C LEU A 43 -5.75 12.52 3.64
N VAL A 44 -6.90 12.93 4.18
CA VAL A 44 -7.39 14.32 4.07
C VAL A 44 -6.42 15.28 4.76
N PHE A 45 -5.99 14.97 5.99
CA PHE A 45 -4.99 15.79 6.68
C PHE A 45 -3.66 15.84 5.92
N TYR A 46 -3.20 14.71 5.40
CA TYR A 46 -1.99 14.63 4.59
C TYR A 46 -2.08 15.51 3.34
N LEU A 47 -3.18 15.41 2.59
CA LEU A 47 -3.41 16.22 1.39
C LEU A 47 -3.51 17.72 1.71
N ALA A 48 -4.26 18.09 2.75
CA ALA A 48 -4.36 19.47 3.21
C ALA A 48 -2.98 20.04 3.58
N PHE A 49 -2.15 19.22 4.23
CA PHE A 49 -0.81 19.60 4.62
C PHE A 49 0.16 19.73 3.44
N VAL A 50 0.10 18.83 2.47
CA VAL A 50 1.00 18.85 1.31
C VAL A 50 0.61 19.94 0.31
N LEU A 51 -0.68 20.16 0.08
CA LEU A 51 -1.17 21.07 -0.95
C LEU A 51 -1.30 22.51 -0.49
N LYS A 52 -1.61 22.76 0.79
CA LYS A 52 -1.90 24.10 1.30
C LYS A 52 -0.99 24.52 2.44
N ILE A 53 -1.06 23.82 3.59
CA ILE A 53 -0.37 24.25 4.81
C ILE A 53 1.15 24.25 4.64
N GLY A 54 1.70 23.23 3.99
CA GLY A 54 3.14 23.08 3.75
C GLY A 54 3.70 24.20 2.87
N PRO A 55 3.14 24.43 1.67
CA PRO A 55 3.53 25.55 0.81
C PRO A 55 3.35 26.91 1.48
N ASP A 56 2.22 27.15 2.17
CA ASP A 56 1.94 28.42 2.85
C ASP A 56 2.97 28.69 3.97
N LEU A 57 3.30 27.67 4.77
CA LEU A 57 4.32 27.78 5.83
C LEU A 57 5.74 27.99 5.28
N MET A 58 6.00 27.56 4.05
CA MET A 58 7.32 27.67 3.40
C MET A 58 7.44 28.92 2.51
N ARG A 59 6.36 29.71 2.36
CA ARG A 59 6.35 30.91 1.51
C ARG A 59 7.41 31.93 1.93
N ASP A 60 7.57 32.12 3.23
CA ASP A 60 8.49 33.11 3.81
C ASP A 60 9.76 32.46 4.40
N ARG A 61 10.00 31.17 4.12
CA ARG A 61 11.12 30.40 4.70
C ARG A 61 12.02 29.85 3.60
N LYS A 62 13.34 29.98 3.79
CA LYS A 62 14.34 29.37 2.89
C LYS A 62 14.24 27.84 2.93
N ALA A 63 14.51 27.20 1.79
CA ALA A 63 14.52 25.75 1.69
C ALA A 63 15.50 25.12 2.71
N MET A 64 15.02 24.14 3.47
CA MET A 64 15.81 23.45 4.49
C MET A 64 16.75 22.42 3.84
N SER A 65 18.00 22.36 4.29
CA SER A 65 19.00 21.38 3.81
C SER A 65 18.80 20.01 4.46
N LEU A 66 17.88 19.21 3.91
CA LEU A 66 17.54 17.88 4.45
C LEU A 66 18.41 16.74 3.87
N LYS A 67 19.62 17.02 3.36
CA LYS A 67 20.45 16.05 2.61
C LYS A 67 20.67 14.74 3.39
N TYR A 68 21.19 14.81 4.61
CA TYR A 68 21.46 13.63 5.43
C TYR A 68 20.19 12.87 5.82
N VAL A 69 19.09 13.60 6.07
CA VAL A 69 17.81 12.98 6.41
C VAL A 69 17.23 12.24 5.20
N MET A 70 17.39 12.80 3.99
CA MET A 70 16.99 12.12 2.75
C MET A 70 17.88 10.90 2.45
N LEU A 71 19.18 11.01 2.70
CA LEU A 71 20.13 9.92 2.52
C LEU A 71 19.79 8.73 3.44
N ALA A 72 19.61 8.98 4.73
CA ALA A 72 19.22 7.96 5.71
C ALA A 72 17.87 7.32 5.37
N TYR A 73 16.92 8.12 4.88
CA TYR A 73 15.61 7.63 4.47
C TYR A 73 15.66 6.73 3.23
N ASN A 74 16.36 7.14 2.17
CA ASN A 74 16.52 6.32 0.97
C ASN A 74 17.24 5.01 1.31
N LEU A 75 18.26 5.06 2.18
CA LEU A 75 18.94 3.86 2.67
C LEU A 75 17.99 2.93 3.42
N PHE A 76 17.20 3.47 4.36
CA PHE A 76 16.21 2.69 5.10
C PHE A 76 15.19 2.04 4.17
N GLN A 77 14.67 2.78 3.18
CA GLN A 77 13.73 2.24 2.20
C GLN A 77 14.37 1.15 1.33
N THR A 78 15.62 1.32 0.89
CA THR A 78 16.33 0.29 0.14
C THR A 78 16.48 -0.99 0.97
N LEU A 79 16.94 -0.88 2.23
CA LEU A 79 17.11 -2.02 3.12
C LEU A 79 15.78 -2.72 3.43
N PHE A 80 14.73 -1.96 3.68
CA PHE A 80 13.41 -2.52 3.98
C PHE A 80 12.79 -3.24 2.76
N ASN A 81 12.89 -2.65 1.57
CA ASN A 81 12.40 -3.32 0.35
C ASN A 81 13.27 -4.54 0.00
N ALA A 82 14.59 -4.48 0.22
CA ALA A 82 15.47 -5.64 0.03
C ALA A 82 15.13 -6.78 1.00
N TYR A 83 14.78 -6.45 2.24
CA TYR A 83 14.28 -7.43 3.21
C TYR A 83 12.98 -8.08 2.75
N ILE A 84 12.01 -7.32 2.21
CA ILE A 84 10.78 -7.88 1.64
C ILE A 84 11.09 -8.81 0.46
N VAL A 85 11.97 -8.39 -0.45
CA VAL A 85 12.38 -9.21 -1.61
C VAL A 85 13.11 -10.49 -1.17
N SER A 86 13.83 -10.46 -0.03
CA SER A 86 14.55 -11.63 0.49
C SER A 86 13.63 -12.82 0.78
N PHE A 87 12.35 -12.59 1.09
CA PHE A 87 11.38 -13.67 1.32
C PHE A 87 11.14 -14.55 0.09
N ILE A 88 11.31 -14.02 -1.13
CA ILE A 88 11.18 -14.84 -2.36
C ILE A 88 12.28 -15.91 -2.42
N PHE A 89 13.47 -15.60 -1.92
CA PHE A 89 14.64 -16.47 -2.01
C PHE A 89 14.61 -17.63 -1.01
N ILE A 90 13.63 -17.64 -0.10
CA ILE A 90 13.38 -18.78 0.80
C ILE A 90 12.82 -19.94 -0.05
N PRO A 91 13.40 -21.17 0.03
CA PRO A 91 12.95 -22.31 -0.75
C PRO A 91 11.45 -22.57 -0.59
N GLY A 92 10.74 -22.74 -1.70
CA GLY A 92 9.29 -22.97 -1.72
C GLY A 92 8.42 -21.71 -1.77
N SER A 93 8.96 -20.52 -1.45
CA SER A 93 8.17 -19.26 -1.43
C SER A 93 7.69 -18.84 -2.82
N PHE A 94 8.54 -18.98 -3.84
CA PHE A 94 8.13 -18.68 -5.22
C PHE A 94 7.05 -19.64 -5.73
N SER A 95 7.19 -20.94 -5.43
CA SER A 95 6.19 -21.96 -5.78
C SER A 95 4.87 -21.74 -5.03
N TYR A 96 4.95 -21.33 -3.76
CA TYR A 96 3.79 -20.95 -2.96
C TYR A 96 3.07 -19.73 -3.54
N LEU A 97 3.78 -18.64 -3.85
CA LEU A 97 3.20 -17.44 -4.45
C LEU A 97 2.56 -17.70 -5.81
N TYR A 98 3.17 -18.55 -6.63
CA TYR A 98 2.65 -18.92 -7.95
C TYR A 98 1.40 -19.82 -7.84
N THR A 99 1.42 -20.80 -6.94
CA THR A 99 0.31 -21.76 -6.76
C THR A 99 -0.89 -21.12 -6.05
N HIS A 100 -0.65 -20.26 -5.06
CA HIS A 100 -1.70 -19.62 -4.26
C HIS A 100 -2.13 -18.25 -4.79
N SER A 101 -1.54 -17.78 -5.89
CA SER A 101 -2.10 -16.65 -6.64
C SER A 101 -3.52 -16.96 -7.12
N CYS A 102 -3.77 -18.15 -7.69
CA CYS A 102 -5.08 -18.50 -8.24
C CYS A 102 -5.99 -19.26 -7.26
N VAL A 103 -5.42 -19.91 -6.23
CA VAL A 103 -6.17 -20.66 -5.21
C VAL A 103 -5.72 -20.19 -3.82
N PRO A 104 -6.39 -19.17 -3.24
CA PRO A 104 -5.98 -18.59 -1.96
C PRO A 104 -6.15 -19.61 -0.82
N LEU A 105 -5.19 -19.67 0.09
CA LEU A 105 -5.32 -20.46 1.31
C LEU A 105 -6.19 -19.74 2.34
N PRO A 106 -6.84 -20.47 3.26
CA PRO A 106 -7.51 -19.86 4.40
C PRO A 106 -6.48 -19.08 5.27
N ARG A 107 -6.77 -17.80 5.52
CA ARG A 107 -5.89 -16.82 6.20
C ARG A 107 -5.34 -17.28 7.56
N GLN A 108 -6.00 -18.22 8.24
CA GLN A 108 -5.63 -18.75 9.55
C GLN A 108 -4.32 -19.58 9.56
N HIS A 109 -3.80 -20.00 8.41
CA HIS A 109 -2.59 -20.83 8.28
C HIS A 109 -1.45 -20.19 7.48
N ASN A 110 -1.59 -18.94 7.06
CA ASN A 110 -0.61 -18.30 6.20
C ASN A 110 0.53 -17.66 7.04
N PRO A 111 1.80 -18.07 6.94
CA PRO A 111 2.90 -17.49 7.74
C PRO A 111 3.31 -16.08 7.29
N LEU A 112 2.77 -15.56 6.18
CA LEU A 112 3.08 -14.24 5.62
C LEU A 112 2.32 -13.09 6.31
N TRP A 113 2.17 -13.16 7.64
CA TRP A 113 1.55 -12.10 8.46
C TRP A 113 2.44 -10.86 8.46
N MET A 114 2.19 -10.00 7.48
CA MET A 114 2.96 -8.80 7.24
C MET A 114 2.63 -7.72 8.27
N ARG A 115 3.56 -7.54 9.21
CA ARG A 115 3.75 -6.32 10.01
C ARG A 115 4.18 -5.18 9.07
N ILE A 116 3.25 -4.62 8.30
CA ILE A 116 3.53 -3.42 7.49
C ILE A 116 3.30 -2.19 8.35
N PHE A 117 4.39 -1.65 8.86
CA PHE A 117 4.41 -0.30 9.38
C PHE A 117 4.23 0.68 8.21
N PHE A 118 3.11 1.38 8.18
CA PHE A 118 2.96 2.58 7.36
C PHE A 118 3.87 3.67 7.92
N VAL A 119 5.06 3.81 7.36
CA VAL A 119 5.96 4.93 7.68
C VAL A 119 5.52 6.14 6.87
N LEU A 120 4.87 7.09 7.55
CA LEU A 120 4.62 8.43 7.05
C LEU A 120 5.94 9.20 6.93
N ARG A 121 6.25 9.77 5.75
CA ARG A 121 7.17 10.92 5.69
C ARG A 121 6.93 11.89 4.53
N LYS A 122 7.02 13.17 4.88
CA LYS A 122 6.98 14.39 4.07
C LYS A 122 8.24 14.50 3.17
N LYS A 123 8.06 14.63 1.86
CA LYS A 123 9.10 15.00 0.88
C LYS A 123 8.57 16.14 0.00
N HIS A 124 9.22 17.31 0.04
CA HIS A 124 8.94 18.43 -0.87
C HIS A 124 10.18 18.68 -1.72
N SER A 125 10.21 18.10 -2.92
CA SER A 125 11.07 18.63 -3.99
C SER A 125 10.63 18.17 -5.39
N HIS A 126 9.81 17.12 -5.51
CA HIS A 126 9.16 16.74 -6.78
C HIS A 126 7.75 16.16 -6.51
N VAL A 127 6.87 16.98 -5.92
CA VAL A 127 5.45 16.58 -5.79
C VAL A 127 4.76 16.87 -7.12
N SER A 128 4.88 15.96 -8.08
CA SER A 128 4.05 15.99 -9.28
C SER A 128 2.64 15.52 -8.94
N PHE A 129 1.66 15.97 -9.72
CA PHE A 129 0.28 15.49 -9.60
C PHE A 129 0.21 13.96 -9.64
N LEU A 130 0.98 13.33 -10.53
CA LEU A 130 1.04 11.89 -10.69
C LEU A 130 1.56 11.18 -9.43
N HIS A 131 2.62 11.70 -8.80
CA HIS A 131 3.19 11.14 -7.59
C HIS A 131 2.18 11.19 -6.43
N LEU A 132 1.52 12.34 -6.25
CA LEU A 132 0.55 12.51 -5.18
C LEU A 132 -0.67 11.60 -5.38
N TYR A 133 -1.27 11.63 -6.58
CA TYR A 133 -2.41 10.80 -6.94
C TYR A 133 -2.11 9.32 -6.73
N HIS A 134 -0.98 8.84 -7.28
CA HIS A 134 -0.55 7.45 -7.14
C HIS A 134 -0.40 7.05 -5.67
N HIS A 135 0.29 7.83 -4.84
CA HIS A 135 0.49 7.47 -3.44
C HIS A 135 -0.80 7.49 -2.62
N THR A 136 -1.70 8.46 -2.82
CA THR A 136 -2.99 8.47 -2.14
C THR A 136 -3.91 7.34 -2.61
N ALA A 137 -3.94 7.06 -3.92
CA ALA A 137 -4.76 6.00 -4.47
C ALA A 137 -4.27 4.62 -4.01
N MET A 138 -2.95 4.37 -4.03
CA MET A 138 -2.37 3.10 -3.59
C MET A 138 -2.63 2.81 -2.12
N VAL A 139 -2.61 3.81 -1.22
CA VAL A 139 -2.93 3.62 0.20
C VAL A 139 -4.40 3.22 0.38
N TYR A 140 -5.32 3.91 -0.30
CA TYR A 140 -6.75 3.60 -0.21
C TYR A 140 -7.10 2.25 -0.85
N MET A 141 -6.53 1.95 -2.02
CA MET A 141 -6.71 0.67 -2.70
C MET A 141 -6.09 -0.49 -1.90
N CYS A 142 -4.92 -0.30 -1.28
CA CYS A 142 -4.31 -1.32 -0.42
C CYS A 142 -5.16 -1.61 0.83
N TRP A 143 -5.70 -0.58 1.47
CA TRP A 143 -6.64 -0.73 2.58
C TRP A 143 -7.88 -1.54 2.16
N GLY A 144 -8.51 -1.16 1.03
CA GLY A 144 -9.67 -1.89 0.50
C GLY A 144 -9.33 -3.33 0.09
N TYR A 145 -8.15 -3.54 -0.50
CA TYR A 145 -7.67 -4.87 -0.89
C TYR A 145 -7.49 -5.79 0.32
N LEU A 146 -6.79 -5.33 1.36
CA LEU A 146 -6.58 -6.09 2.59
C LEU A 146 -7.89 -6.39 3.33
N ARG A 147 -8.82 -5.42 3.33
CA ARG A 147 -10.10 -5.53 4.02
C ARG A 147 -11.05 -6.49 3.33
N TYR A 148 -11.21 -6.37 2.01
CA TYR A 148 -12.30 -7.03 1.27
C TYR A 148 -11.85 -8.25 0.48
N PHE A 149 -10.59 -8.32 0.03
CA PHE A 149 -10.13 -9.40 -0.84
C PHE A 149 -9.27 -10.40 -0.08
N LYS A 150 -9.66 -11.68 -0.13
CA LYS A 150 -8.89 -12.81 0.41
C LYS A 150 -7.72 -13.25 -0.48
N GLY A 151 -7.66 -12.77 -1.72
CA GLY A 151 -6.67 -13.19 -2.70
C GLY A 151 -5.25 -12.78 -2.32
N GLU A 152 -4.30 -13.72 -2.45
CA GLU A 152 -2.87 -13.47 -2.21
C GLU A 152 -2.17 -12.82 -3.42
N GLN A 153 -2.88 -12.59 -4.52
CA GLN A 153 -2.34 -11.96 -5.74
C GLN A 153 -1.71 -10.58 -5.49
N GLY A 154 -2.27 -9.81 -4.56
CA GLY A 154 -1.72 -8.52 -4.14
C GLY A 154 -0.30 -8.63 -3.55
N VAL A 155 0.07 -9.79 -2.99
CA VAL A 155 1.43 -10.04 -2.49
C VAL A 155 2.41 -10.09 -3.66
N PHE A 156 2.06 -10.74 -4.76
CA PHE A 156 2.90 -10.80 -5.96
C PHE A 156 3.15 -9.40 -6.54
N GLN A 157 2.08 -8.58 -6.65
CA GLN A 157 2.20 -7.19 -7.08
C GLN A 157 3.08 -6.36 -6.13
N GLY A 158 2.94 -6.56 -4.82
CA GLY A 158 3.75 -5.90 -3.80
C GLY A 158 5.23 -6.27 -3.90
N VAL A 159 5.53 -7.52 -4.19
CA VAL A 159 6.90 -8.03 -4.37
C VAL A 159 7.56 -7.43 -5.62
N LEU A 160 6.89 -7.41 -6.76
CA LEU A 160 7.39 -6.76 -7.98
C LEU A 160 7.67 -5.27 -7.76
N ASN A 161 6.75 -4.60 -7.05
CA ASN A 161 6.93 -3.20 -6.68
C ASN A 161 8.17 -3.01 -5.77
N ALA A 162 8.35 -3.89 -4.78
CA ALA A 162 9.52 -3.85 -3.89
C ALA A 162 10.84 -3.98 -4.67
N VAL A 163 10.92 -4.84 -5.69
CA VAL A 163 12.10 -4.97 -6.57
C VAL A 163 12.41 -3.64 -7.27
N VAL A 164 11.40 -3.02 -7.89
CA VAL A 164 11.57 -1.71 -8.55
C VAL A 164 12.00 -0.64 -7.55
N HIS A 165 11.42 -0.65 -6.35
CA HIS A 165 11.78 0.28 -5.29
C HIS A 165 13.21 0.08 -4.77
N VAL A 166 13.72 -1.16 -4.68
CA VAL A 166 15.14 -1.41 -4.36
C VAL A 166 16.04 -0.71 -5.37
N VAL A 167 15.78 -0.90 -6.67
CA VAL A 167 16.61 -0.30 -7.74
C VAL A 167 16.51 1.23 -7.70
N MET A 168 15.30 1.77 -7.61
CA MET A 168 15.06 3.21 -7.66
C MET A 168 15.63 3.94 -6.43
N TYR A 169 15.42 3.43 -5.21
CA TYR A 169 15.96 4.06 -4.00
C TYR A 169 17.47 3.87 -3.86
N SER A 170 18.03 2.76 -4.36
CA SER A 170 19.49 2.59 -4.46
C SER A 170 20.10 3.64 -5.39
N TYR A 171 19.48 3.89 -6.55
CA TYR A 171 19.91 4.96 -7.45
C TYR A 171 19.86 6.33 -6.76
N TYR A 172 18.79 6.66 -6.04
CA TYR A 172 18.71 7.92 -5.30
C TYR A 172 19.65 8.03 -4.11
N PHE A 173 20.07 6.92 -3.52
CA PHE A 173 21.10 6.91 -2.49
C PHE A 173 22.49 7.17 -3.09
N LEU A 174 22.80 6.53 -4.23
CA LEU A 174 24.08 6.70 -4.93
C LEU A 174 24.23 8.08 -5.59
N ALA A 175 23.11 8.70 -5.98
CA ALA A 175 23.09 10.02 -6.62
C ALA A 175 23.08 11.21 -5.64
N ALA A 176 22.96 10.96 -4.33
CA ALA A 176 22.87 11.98 -3.28
C ALA A 176 24.24 12.35 -2.69
#